data_AF-A0A950L926-F1
#
_entry.id   AF-A0A950L926-F1
#
_cell.length_a   1.000
_cell.length_b   1.000
_cell.length_c   1.000
_cell.angle_alpha   90.00
_cell.angle_beta   90.00
_cell.angle_gamma   90.00
#
_symmetry.space_group_name_H-M   'P 1'
#
loop_
_entity.id
_entity.type
_entity.pdbx_description
1 polymer ?
#
loop_
_entity_poly.entity_id
_entity_poly.type
_entity_poly.pdbx_seq_one_letter_code
_entity_poly.pdbx_strand_id
1 'polypeptide(L)'
;MTPKPQLPAVVQSGVLTPASATDTLYRVPALIADAGDPAAWRYVEFFAANIRNPNTRRAYVRACSGFFSWCEDRGLILTAIRPFDVAAWVEQLQEKHGAPYVKQQLAAVRMLFDWLITGQIVPMNPAAAVRGPTHVVKTGKTPVLDVDEWRKMIDSIPAETARDLRDRALIATLTYSFARITAALRMKVEDLRPKGAGWQ
;
A
#
# COMPACT_ATOMS: atom_id res chain seq x y z
N MET A 1 -10.30 -6.68 52.25
CA MET A 1 -10.21 -6.88 50.80
C MET A 1 -11.57 -6.52 50.20
N THR A 2 -11.77 -5.22 49.94
CA THR A 2 -13.06 -4.66 49.49
C THR A 2 -13.11 -4.67 47.95
N PRO A 3 -14.18 -5.18 47.32
CA PRO A 3 -14.29 -5.21 45.87
C PRO A 3 -14.59 -3.79 45.32
N LYS A 4 -13.89 -3.44 44.24
CA LYS A 4 -13.99 -2.15 43.53
C LYS A 4 -15.37 -2.04 42.84
N PRO A 5 -16.13 -0.93 43.00
CA PRO A 5 -17.41 -0.76 42.32
C PRO A 5 -17.16 -0.54 40.82
N GLN A 6 -17.52 -1.52 40.00
CA GLN A 6 -17.58 -1.38 38.55
C GLN A 6 -18.95 -0.80 38.18
N LEU A 7 -18.96 0.45 37.74
CA LEU A 7 -20.15 1.07 37.15
C LEU A 7 -20.49 0.34 35.83
N PRO A 8 -21.78 0.13 35.51
CA PRO A 8 -22.18 -0.49 34.25
C PRO A 8 -21.89 0.46 33.09
N ALA A 9 -21.08 0.01 32.14
CA ALA A 9 -20.93 0.68 30.86
C ALA A 9 -22.24 0.54 30.08
N VAL A 10 -23.04 1.62 30.06
CA VAL A 10 -24.18 1.72 29.15
C VAL A 10 -23.64 1.86 27.73
N VAL A 11 -23.60 0.75 26.99
CA VAL A 11 -23.34 0.77 25.55
C VAL A 11 -24.68 1.09 24.86
N GLN A 12 -24.85 2.33 24.42
CA GLN A 12 -25.99 2.71 23.59
C GLN A 12 -25.89 2.04 22.21
N SER A 13 -26.98 1.41 21.79
CA SER A 13 -27.18 0.88 20.44
C SER A 13 -27.14 2.00 19.42
N GLY A 14 -26.11 2.00 18.59
CA GLY A 14 -26.01 2.82 17.39
C GLY A 14 -25.48 1.96 16.26
N VAL A 15 -26.39 1.35 15.49
CA VAL A 15 -26.06 0.74 14.20
C VAL A 15 -25.66 1.85 13.25
N LEU A 16 -24.35 2.03 13.09
CA LEU A 16 -23.78 2.37 11.80
C LEU A 16 -22.77 1.27 11.53
N THR A 17 -23.20 0.20 10.87
CA THR A 17 -22.29 -0.66 10.14
C THR A 17 -21.65 0.26 9.10
N PRO A 18 -20.35 0.64 9.20
CA PRO A 18 -19.70 1.04 7.97
C PRO A 18 -19.73 -0.23 7.11
N ALA A 19 -20.25 -0.14 5.88
CA ALA A 19 -19.96 -1.16 4.88
C ALA A 19 -18.48 -1.51 5.03
N SER A 20 -18.20 -2.78 5.33
CA SER A 20 -16.85 -3.24 5.68
C SER A 20 -15.90 -2.70 4.61
N ALA A 21 -14.73 -2.16 4.97
CA ALA A 21 -13.83 -1.53 3.98
C ALA A 21 -13.50 -2.47 2.79
N THR A 22 -13.66 -3.77 3.00
CA THR A 22 -13.59 -4.87 2.02
C THR A 22 -14.67 -4.80 0.93
N ASP A 23 -15.87 -4.30 1.23
CA ASP A 23 -17.06 -4.29 0.36
C ASP A 23 -16.94 -3.26 -0.78
N THR A 24 -16.22 -2.16 -0.54
CA THR A 24 -15.88 -1.16 -1.56
C THR A 24 -14.62 -1.48 -2.38
N LEU A 25 -13.87 -2.51 -1.99
CA LEU A 25 -12.51 -2.72 -2.52
C LEU A 25 -12.49 -3.34 -3.92
N TYR A 26 -13.60 -3.93 -4.36
CA TYR A 26 -13.70 -4.64 -5.65
C TYR A 26 -14.87 -4.14 -6.50
N ARG A 27 -15.13 -2.83 -6.50
CA ARG A 27 -16.03 -2.25 -7.51
C ARG A 27 -15.49 -2.59 -8.90
N VAL A 28 -16.26 -3.37 -9.65
CA VAL A 28 -15.93 -3.76 -11.02
C VAL A 28 -16.15 -2.54 -11.92
N PRO A 29 -15.13 -2.10 -12.69
CA PRO A 29 -15.27 -1.01 -13.66
C PRO A 29 -16.29 -1.35 -14.75
N ALA A 30 -16.92 -0.33 -15.34
CA ALA A 30 -17.96 -0.52 -16.35
C ALA A 30 -17.41 -1.29 -17.57
N LEU A 31 -16.21 -0.95 -18.03
CA LEU A 31 -15.54 -1.66 -19.15
C LEU A 31 -15.37 -3.16 -18.91
N ILE A 32 -15.17 -3.57 -17.66
CA ILE A 32 -15.02 -4.98 -17.30
C ILE A 32 -16.41 -5.64 -17.19
N ALA A 33 -17.38 -4.94 -16.60
CA ALA A 33 -18.75 -5.44 -16.49
C ALA A 33 -19.40 -5.63 -17.87
N ASP A 34 -19.17 -4.70 -18.80
CA ASP A 34 -19.69 -4.74 -20.17
C ASP A 34 -19.10 -5.90 -21.00
N ALA A 35 -17.93 -6.41 -20.59
CA ALA A 35 -17.33 -7.62 -21.17
C ALA A 35 -17.94 -8.93 -20.65
N GLY A 36 -18.92 -8.85 -19.73
CA GLY A 36 -19.72 -9.96 -19.23
C GLY A 36 -19.26 -10.53 -17.88
N ASP A 37 -20.10 -11.38 -17.30
CA ASP A 37 -19.87 -11.99 -15.97
C ASP A 37 -18.51 -12.70 -15.82
N PRO A 38 -17.99 -13.45 -16.82
CA PRO A 38 -16.66 -14.05 -16.71
C PRO A 38 -15.56 -13.00 -16.51
N ALA A 39 -15.65 -11.85 -17.17
CA ALA A 39 -14.67 -10.78 -17.05
C ALA A 39 -14.71 -10.14 -15.65
N ALA A 40 -15.93 -9.88 -15.14
CA ALA A 40 -16.14 -9.35 -13.80
C ALA A 40 -15.54 -10.27 -12.72
N TRP A 41 -15.82 -11.58 -12.79
CA TRP A 41 -15.26 -12.53 -11.83
C TRP A 41 -13.74 -12.64 -11.93
N ARG A 42 -13.17 -12.69 -13.14
CA ARG A 42 -11.71 -12.71 -13.31
C ARG A 42 -11.05 -11.46 -12.74
N TYR A 43 -11.67 -10.30 -12.89
CA TYR A 43 -11.19 -9.06 -12.28
C TYR A 43 -11.18 -9.14 -10.75
N VAL A 44 -12.25 -9.62 -10.13
CA VAL A 44 -12.31 -9.79 -8.66
C VAL A 44 -11.28 -10.82 -8.17
N GLU A 45 -11.18 -11.97 -8.85
CA GLU A 45 -10.24 -13.05 -8.52
C GLU A 45 -8.78 -12.59 -8.54
N PHE A 46 -8.42 -11.72 -9.49
CA PHE A 46 -7.08 -11.14 -9.57
C PHE A 46 -6.67 -10.47 -8.25
N PHE A 47 -7.58 -9.73 -7.61
CA PHE A 47 -7.26 -9.07 -6.35
C PHE A 47 -7.49 -9.97 -5.15
N ALA A 48 -8.60 -10.71 -5.12
CA ALA A 48 -9.01 -11.49 -3.95
C ALA A 48 -8.16 -12.75 -3.75
N ALA A 49 -7.87 -13.48 -4.82
CA ALA A 49 -7.21 -14.80 -4.79
C ALA A 49 -5.72 -14.73 -5.16
N ASN A 50 -5.36 -13.97 -6.20
CA ASN A 50 -3.98 -13.98 -6.71
C ASN A 50 -3.03 -13.13 -5.84
N ILE A 51 -3.47 -11.97 -5.33
CA ILE A 51 -2.60 -11.06 -4.55
C ILE A 51 -2.79 -11.25 -3.04
N ARG A 52 -1.89 -12.00 -2.40
CA ARG A 52 -1.93 -12.26 -0.93
C ARG A 52 -1.59 -11.04 -0.07
N ASN A 53 -0.70 -10.16 -0.51
CA ASN A 53 -0.27 -9.02 0.30
C ASN A 53 -1.32 -7.89 0.26
N PRO A 54 -1.92 -7.49 1.39
CA PRO A 54 -2.99 -6.48 1.41
C PRO A 54 -2.54 -5.09 0.96
N ASN A 55 -1.27 -4.74 1.15
CA ASN A 55 -0.73 -3.46 0.69
C ASN A 55 -0.57 -3.45 -0.83
N THR A 56 -0.03 -4.52 -1.41
CA THR A 56 0.07 -4.69 -2.86
C THR A 56 -1.31 -4.70 -3.49
N ARG A 57 -2.25 -5.44 -2.91
CA ARG A 57 -3.65 -5.52 -3.37
C ARG A 57 -4.28 -4.14 -3.44
N ARG A 58 -4.22 -3.36 -2.35
CA ARG A 58 -4.78 -2.01 -2.30
C ARG A 58 -4.12 -1.06 -3.32
N ALA A 59 -2.80 -1.15 -3.49
CA ALA A 59 -2.10 -0.33 -4.49
C ALA A 59 -2.53 -0.69 -5.91
N TYR A 60 -2.67 -1.97 -6.21
CA TYR A 60 -3.03 -2.46 -7.54
C TYR A 60 -4.51 -2.17 -7.86
N VAL A 61 -5.42 -2.32 -6.90
CA VAL A 61 -6.83 -1.91 -7.08
C VAL A 61 -6.89 -0.44 -7.47
N ARG A 62 -6.23 0.44 -6.72
CA ARG A 62 -6.19 1.88 -7.03
C ARG A 62 -5.65 2.15 -8.43
N ALA A 63 -4.59 1.44 -8.84
CA ALA A 63 -4.00 1.59 -10.16
C ALA A 63 -4.93 1.15 -11.28
N CYS A 64 -5.54 -0.02 -11.15
CA CYS A 64 -6.44 -0.55 -12.16
C CYS A 64 -7.72 0.28 -12.24
N SER A 65 -8.31 0.67 -11.10
CA SER A 65 -9.47 1.57 -11.08
C SER A 65 -9.15 2.93 -11.71
N GLY A 66 -7.98 3.51 -11.42
CA GLY A 66 -7.57 4.77 -12.02
C GLY A 66 -7.35 4.66 -13.53
N PHE A 67 -6.78 3.54 -14.01
CA PHE A 67 -6.64 3.27 -15.44
C PHE A 67 -7.99 3.08 -16.15
N PHE A 68 -8.89 2.26 -15.59
CA PHE A 68 -10.19 2.04 -16.23
C PHE A 68 -11.06 3.29 -16.21
N SER A 69 -11.05 4.08 -15.14
CA SER A 69 -11.73 5.39 -15.13
C SER A 69 -11.20 6.30 -16.25
N TRP A 70 -9.89 6.33 -16.47
CA TRP A 70 -9.29 7.11 -17.55
C TRP A 70 -9.71 6.63 -18.95
N CYS A 71 -9.90 5.31 -19.12
CA CYS A 71 -10.42 4.70 -20.35
C CYS A 71 -11.91 4.99 -20.55
N GLU A 72 -12.70 4.92 -19.47
CA GLU A 72 -14.14 5.23 -19.44
C GLU A 72 -14.40 6.68 -19.87
N ASP A 73 -13.62 7.63 -19.34
CA ASP A 73 -13.69 9.05 -19.71
C ASP A 73 -13.45 9.30 -21.22
N ARG A 74 -12.83 8.33 -21.91
CA ARG A 74 -12.52 8.36 -23.35
C ARG A 74 -13.42 7.47 -24.19
N GLY A 75 -14.43 6.85 -23.57
CA GLY A 75 -15.36 5.94 -24.25
C GLY A 75 -14.69 4.72 -24.85
N LEU A 76 -13.55 4.29 -24.29
CA LEU A 76 -12.88 3.08 -24.75
C LEU A 76 -13.65 1.84 -24.30
N ILE A 77 -13.64 0.80 -25.13
CA ILE A 77 -14.10 -0.55 -24.74
C ILE A 77 -12.89 -1.43 -24.42
N LEU A 78 -13.07 -2.42 -23.56
CA LEU A 78 -11.98 -3.26 -23.03
C LEU A 78 -11.08 -3.86 -24.12
N THR A 79 -11.66 -4.36 -25.21
CA THR A 79 -10.94 -5.00 -26.32
C THR A 79 -10.32 -4.01 -27.31
N ALA A 80 -10.71 -2.74 -27.27
CA ALA A 80 -10.17 -1.69 -28.14
C ALA A 80 -9.02 -0.90 -27.50
N ILE A 81 -8.68 -1.19 -26.23
CA ILE A 81 -7.53 -0.58 -25.56
C ILE A 81 -6.26 -1.02 -26.29
N ARG A 82 -5.50 -0.05 -26.80
CA ARG A 82 -4.25 -0.26 -27.54
C ARG A 82 -3.05 0.15 -26.68
N PRO A 83 -1.83 -0.30 -27.04
CA PRO A 83 -0.60 0.17 -26.38
C PRO A 83 -0.44 1.70 -26.38
N PHE A 84 -0.98 2.38 -27.40
CA PHE A 84 -1.03 3.84 -27.45
C PHE A 84 -1.81 4.44 -26.27
N ASP A 85 -2.97 3.89 -25.94
CA ASP A 85 -3.82 4.41 -24.85
C ASP A 85 -3.12 4.25 -23.50
N VAL A 86 -2.48 3.10 -23.28
CA VAL A 86 -1.67 2.85 -22.08
C VAL A 86 -0.48 3.81 -22.00
N ALA A 87 0.19 4.08 -23.12
CA ALA A 87 1.31 5.03 -23.17
C ALA A 87 0.85 6.47 -22.85
N ALA A 88 -0.28 6.91 -23.42
CA ALA A 88 -0.86 8.22 -23.16
C ALA A 88 -1.29 8.39 -21.69
N TRP A 89 -1.84 7.34 -21.07
CA TRP A 89 -2.13 7.34 -19.64
C TRP A 89 -0.86 7.44 -18.79
N VAL A 90 0.19 6.68 -19.13
CA VAL A 90 1.49 6.74 -18.44
C VAL A 90 2.14 8.12 -18.58
N GLU A 91 2.03 8.78 -19.74
CA GLU A 91 2.50 10.15 -19.95
C GLU A 91 1.79 11.13 -19.01
N GLN A 92 0.46 11.11 -18.96
CA GLN A 92 -0.31 11.97 -18.06
C GLN A 92 -0.02 11.71 -16.57
N LEU A 93 0.24 10.45 -16.19
CA LEU A 93 0.65 10.13 -14.82
C LEU A 93 2.01 10.73 -14.46
N GLN A 94 2.94 10.82 -15.40
CA GLN A 94 4.28 11.37 -15.16
C GLN A 94 4.25 12.89 -14.95
N GLU A 95 3.26 13.60 -15.49
CA GLU A 95 3.10 15.04 -15.24
C GLU A 95 2.81 15.35 -13.77
N LYS A 96 2.12 14.44 -13.06
CA LYS A 96 1.63 14.67 -11.69
C LYS A 96 2.35 13.86 -10.63
N HIS A 97 3.07 12.81 -11.02
CA HIS A 97 3.62 11.84 -10.07
C HIS A 97 5.05 11.43 -10.41
N GLY A 98 5.81 11.08 -9.37
CA GLY A 98 7.18 10.60 -9.51
C GLY A 98 7.27 9.22 -10.17
N ALA A 99 8.40 8.95 -10.83
CA ALA A 99 8.66 7.71 -11.55
C ALA A 99 8.39 6.39 -10.77
N PRO A 100 8.67 6.27 -9.45
CA PRO A 100 8.32 5.05 -8.69
C PRO A 100 6.83 4.75 -8.67
N TYR A 101 6.02 5.80 -8.52
CA TYR A 101 4.56 5.67 -8.50
C TYR A 101 4.09 5.18 -9.87
N VAL A 102 4.48 5.87 -10.94
CA VAL A 102 4.06 5.51 -12.31
C VAL A 102 4.50 4.09 -12.67
N LYS A 103 5.72 3.68 -12.30
CA LYS A 103 6.18 2.29 -12.48
C LYS A 103 5.26 1.28 -11.78
N GLN A 104 4.87 1.54 -10.54
CA GLN A 104 3.96 0.67 -9.79
C GLN A 104 2.57 0.61 -10.44
N GLN A 105 2.04 1.75 -10.89
CA GLN A 105 0.75 1.82 -11.58
C GLN A 105 0.77 0.98 -12.87
N LEU A 106 1.80 1.17 -13.71
CA LEU A 106 1.96 0.40 -14.96
C LEU A 106 2.16 -1.10 -14.70
N ALA A 107 2.92 -1.47 -13.66
CA ALA A 107 3.10 -2.87 -13.30
C ALA A 107 1.78 -3.54 -12.90
N ALA A 108 0.93 -2.83 -12.14
CA ALA A 108 -0.39 -3.34 -11.76
C ALA A 108 -1.28 -3.58 -12.98
N VAL A 109 -1.38 -2.60 -13.89
CA VAL A 109 -2.16 -2.71 -15.12
C VAL A 109 -1.64 -3.85 -15.99
N ARG A 110 -0.33 -3.95 -16.19
CA ARG A 110 0.28 -5.04 -16.98
C ARG A 110 -0.09 -6.41 -16.42
N MET A 111 0.08 -6.61 -15.11
CA MET A 111 -0.25 -7.89 -14.46
C MET A 111 -1.74 -8.22 -14.53
N LEU A 112 -2.62 -7.23 -14.44
CA LEU A 112 -4.05 -7.45 -14.60
C LEU A 112 -4.37 -7.92 -16.02
N PHE A 113 -3.82 -7.29 -17.06
CA PHE A 113 -4.07 -7.72 -18.43
C PHE A 113 -3.48 -9.10 -18.73
N ASP A 114 -2.31 -9.46 -18.17
CA ASP A 114 -1.78 -10.83 -18.25
C ASP A 114 -2.75 -11.86 -17.62
N TRP A 115 -3.37 -11.49 -16.49
CA TRP A 115 -4.40 -12.31 -15.84
C TRP A 115 -5.66 -12.45 -16.69
N LEU A 116 -6.14 -11.36 -17.29
CA LEU A 116 -7.30 -11.37 -18.18
C LEU A 116 -7.07 -12.20 -19.45
N ILE A 117 -5.85 -12.24 -19.98
CA ILE A 117 -5.47 -13.14 -21.10
C ILE A 117 -5.54 -14.60 -20.68
N THR A 118 -4.99 -14.92 -19.51
CA THR A 118 -5.06 -16.29 -18.96
C THR A 118 -6.53 -16.71 -18.75
N GLY A 119 -7.41 -15.75 -18.48
CA GLY A 119 -8.86 -15.95 -18.43
C GLY A 119 -9.60 -15.89 -19.75
N GLN A 120 -8.90 -15.75 -20.88
CA GLN A 120 -9.50 -15.63 -22.22
C GLN A 120 -10.50 -14.47 -22.34
N ILE A 121 -10.34 -13.43 -21.52
CA ILE A 121 -11.20 -12.23 -21.53
C ILE A 121 -10.74 -11.24 -22.61
N VAL A 122 -9.43 -11.10 -22.77
CA VAL A 122 -8.82 -10.24 -23.78
C VAL A 122 -7.76 -11.02 -24.55
N PRO A 123 -7.59 -10.77 -25.86
CA PRO A 123 -6.70 -11.57 -26.70
C PRO A 123 -5.22 -11.24 -26.50
N MET A 124 -4.90 -10.03 -26.02
CA MET A 124 -3.53 -9.57 -25.83
C MET A 124 -3.40 -8.52 -24.73
N ASN A 125 -2.18 -8.30 -24.25
CA ASN A 125 -1.90 -7.31 -23.21
C ASN A 125 -1.51 -5.97 -23.87
N PRO A 126 -2.36 -4.92 -23.82
CA PRO A 126 -2.02 -3.64 -24.40
C PRO A 126 -0.85 -2.96 -23.67
N ALA A 127 -0.63 -3.27 -22.40
CA ALA A 127 0.46 -2.72 -21.61
C ALA A 127 1.80 -3.46 -21.82
N ALA A 128 1.85 -4.58 -22.54
CA ALA A 128 3.07 -5.38 -22.67
C ALA A 128 4.24 -4.59 -23.28
N ALA A 129 3.99 -3.84 -24.36
CA ALA A 129 5.02 -3.10 -25.08
C ALA A 129 5.36 -1.73 -24.48
N VAL A 130 4.56 -1.21 -23.54
CA VAL A 130 4.71 0.16 -23.02
C VAL A 130 5.85 0.26 -22.02
N ARG A 131 6.82 1.13 -22.27
CA ARG A 131 7.92 1.37 -21.34
C ARG A 131 7.49 2.39 -20.29
N GLY A 132 7.67 2.04 -19.01
CA GLY A 132 7.51 2.99 -17.91
C GLY A 132 8.73 3.90 -17.75
N PRO A 133 8.65 4.98 -16.95
CA PRO A 133 9.78 5.87 -16.70
C PRO A 133 10.98 5.12 -16.15
N THR A 134 12.19 5.57 -16.47
CA THR A 134 13.39 5.09 -15.79
C THR A 134 13.48 5.75 -14.41
N HIS A 135 13.69 4.94 -13.38
CA HIS A 135 13.91 5.41 -12.01
C HIS A 135 15.16 4.72 -11.49
N VAL A 136 16.22 5.50 -11.31
CA VAL A 136 17.51 5.07 -10.76
C VAL A 136 17.80 5.97 -9.58
N VAL A 137 17.98 5.38 -8.40
CA VAL A 137 18.37 6.09 -7.19
C VAL A 137 19.72 5.53 -6.79
N LYS A 138 20.75 6.38 -6.81
CA LYS A 138 22.10 6.01 -6.37
C LYS A 138 22.31 6.28 -4.87
N THR A 139 21.53 7.20 -4.30
CA THR A 139 21.70 7.68 -2.92
C THR A 139 20.34 7.84 -2.25
N GLY A 140 20.23 7.42 -0.99
CA GLY A 140 19.03 7.62 -0.19
C GLY A 140 18.72 9.11 0.01
N LYS A 141 17.43 9.45 0.19
CA LYS A 141 17.01 10.83 0.48
C LYS A 141 17.23 11.22 1.94
N THR A 142 17.30 10.25 2.84
CA THR A 142 17.50 10.48 4.27
C THR A 142 18.94 10.95 4.50
N PRO A 143 19.14 12.15 5.07
CA PRO A 143 20.47 12.61 5.46
C PRO A 143 21.11 11.63 6.45
N VAL A 144 22.42 11.42 6.29
CA VAL A 144 23.20 10.67 7.27
C VAL A 144 23.57 11.64 8.39
N LEU A 145 23.02 11.44 9.58
CA LEU A 145 23.43 12.20 10.76
C LEU A 145 24.70 11.59 11.34
N ASP A 146 25.62 12.44 11.79
CA ASP A 146 26.80 12.00 12.53
C ASP A 146 26.46 11.59 13.98
N VAL A 147 27.45 11.07 14.70
CA VAL A 147 27.26 10.55 16.06
C VAL A 147 26.79 11.65 17.03
N ASP A 148 27.29 12.87 16.90
CA ASP A 148 26.97 13.96 17.82
C ASP A 148 25.61 14.59 17.49
N GLU A 149 25.25 14.66 16.21
CA GLU A 149 23.92 15.03 15.74
C GLU A 149 22.85 14.04 16.23
N TRP A 150 23.13 12.73 16.16
CA TRP A 150 22.23 11.70 16.70
C TRP A 150 22.03 11.84 18.21
N ARG A 151 23.11 12.06 18.98
CA ARG A 151 23.02 12.29 20.42
C ARG A 151 22.19 13.52 20.74
N LYS A 152 22.50 14.65 20.10
CA LYS A 152 21.73 15.90 20.26
C LYS A 152 20.25 15.70 19.96
N MET A 153 19.92 14.95 18.91
CA MET A 153 18.54 14.66 18.55
C MET A 153 17.84 13.80 19.64
N ILE A 154 18.46 12.73 20.14
CA ILE A 154 17.90 11.91 21.22
C ILE A 154 17.75 12.69 22.53
N ASP A 155 18.71 13.57 22.85
CA ASP A 155 18.72 14.39 24.06
C ASP A 155 17.74 15.57 23.98
N SER A 156 17.34 15.98 22.77
CA SER A 156 16.31 17.01 22.57
C SER A 156 14.89 16.53 22.91
N ILE A 157 14.67 15.22 23.02
CA ILE A 157 13.38 14.65 23.40
C ILE A 157 13.33 14.61 24.94
N PRO A 158 12.30 15.19 25.59
CA PRO A 158 12.14 15.15 27.05
C PRO A 158 12.17 13.73 27.62
N ALA A 159 12.33 13.60 28.93
CA ALA A 159 12.32 12.30 29.62
C ALA A 159 11.35 12.29 30.81
N GLU A 160 10.31 13.13 30.75
CA GLU A 160 9.44 13.42 31.88
C GLU A 160 8.21 12.50 31.91
N THR A 161 7.71 12.11 30.74
CA THR A 161 6.53 11.26 30.63
C THR A 161 6.84 9.90 30.05
N ALA A 162 5.97 8.92 30.31
CA ALA A 162 6.03 7.61 29.67
C ALA A 162 6.00 7.70 28.13
N ARG A 163 5.35 8.73 27.58
CA ARG A 163 5.34 9.00 26.13
C ARG A 163 6.72 9.40 25.64
N ASP A 164 7.40 10.29 26.35
CA ASP A 164 8.71 10.77 25.91
C ASP A 164 9.76 9.66 26.01
N LEU A 165 9.72 8.87 27.09
CA LEU A 165 10.57 7.68 27.24
C LEU A 165 10.32 6.66 26.12
N ARG A 166 9.06 6.44 25.73
CA ARG A 166 8.70 5.56 24.61
C ARG A 166 9.25 6.09 23.29
N ASP A 167 9.06 7.37 23.00
CA ASP A 167 9.48 7.97 21.73
C ASP A 167 11.01 7.97 21.63
N ARG A 168 11.74 8.27 22.73
CA ARG A 168 13.19 8.11 22.83
C ARG A 168 13.65 6.68 22.58
N ALA A 169 13.04 5.71 23.29
CA ALA A 169 13.40 4.30 23.15
C ALA A 169 13.16 3.80 21.73
N LEU A 170 12.02 4.14 21.13
CA LEU A 170 11.68 3.72 19.76
C LEU A 170 12.69 4.27 18.74
N ILE A 171 13.02 5.56 18.80
CA ILE A 171 13.98 6.17 17.89
C ILE A 171 15.37 5.57 18.10
N ALA A 172 15.80 5.40 19.35
CA ALA A 172 17.06 4.73 19.65
C ALA A 172 17.10 3.30 19.10
N THR A 173 16.05 2.51 19.28
CA THR A 173 15.95 1.16 18.71
C THR A 173 16.09 1.19 17.20
N LEU A 174 15.39 2.08 16.50
CA LEU A 174 15.48 2.20 15.04
C LEU A 174 16.90 2.55 14.58
N THR A 175 17.56 3.49 15.27
CA THR A 175 18.91 3.95 14.94
C THR A 175 19.96 2.87 15.21
N TYR A 176 19.92 2.18 16.35
CA TYR A 176 20.94 1.19 16.72
C TYR A 176 20.75 -0.18 16.05
N SER A 177 19.52 -0.58 15.76
CA SER A 177 19.23 -1.90 15.15
C SER A 177 19.06 -1.86 13.63
N PHE A 178 18.89 -0.68 13.04
CA PHE A 178 18.49 -0.50 11.64
C PHE A 178 17.19 -1.24 11.28
N ALA A 179 16.35 -1.55 12.26
CA ALA A 179 15.06 -2.19 12.04
C ALA A 179 14.13 -1.28 11.22
N ARG A 180 13.29 -1.89 10.38
CA ARG A 180 12.18 -1.17 9.73
C ARG A 180 11.16 -0.77 10.79
N ILE A 181 10.53 0.40 10.64
CA ILE A 181 9.52 0.90 11.58
C ILE A 181 8.44 -0.13 11.93
N THR A 182 7.93 -0.87 10.94
CA THR A 182 6.90 -1.90 11.18
C THR A 182 7.40 -3.06 12.03
N ALA A 183 8.70 -3.40 11.96
CA ALA A 183 9.29 -4.42 12.83
C ALA A 183 9.39 -3.91 14.26
N ALA A 184 9.91 -2.69 14.46
CA ALA A 184 9.99 -2.07 15.79
C ALA A 184 8.61 -1.92 16.45
N LEU A 185 7.58 -1.53 15.68
CA LEU A 185 6.21 -1.40 16.19
C LEU A 185 5.51 -2.73 16.50
N ARG A 186 6.00 -3.85 15.94
CA ARG A 186 5.45 -5.20 16.18
C ARG A 186 6.21 -6.00 17.24
N MET A 187 7.33 -5.46 17.70
CA MET A 187 8.15 -6.07 18.72
C MET A 187 7.35 -6.20 20.01
N LYS A 188 7.43 -7.38 20.61
CA LYS A 188 6.83 -7.68 21.90
C LYS A 188 7.90 -7.66 22.98
N VAL A 189 7.46 -7.53 24.24
CA VAL A 189 8.37 -7.62 25.40
C VAL A 189 9.12 -8.95 25.40
N GLU A 190 8.48 -10.03 24.96
CA GLU A 190 9.08 -11.37 24.86
C GLU A 190 10.14 -11.51 23.76
N ASP A 191 10.28 -10.55 22.86
CA ASP A 191 11.33 -10.55 21.82
C ASP A 191 12.66 -10.00 22.37
N LEU A 192 12.62 -9.22 23.47
CA LEU A 192 13.82 -8.65 24.08
C LEU A 192 14.63 -9.71 24.83
N ARG A 193 15.94 -9.73 24.58
CA ARG A 193 16.89 -10.64 25.25
C ARG A 193 18.01 -9.83 25.90
N PRO A 194 18.41 -10.16 27.14
CA PRO A 194 19.60 -9.54 27.72
C PRO A 194 20.85 -9.99 26.95
N LYS A 195 21.74 -9.04 26.66
CA LYS A 195 23.05 -9.29 26.04
C LYS A 195 24.12 -8.46 26.74
N GLY A 196 24.89 -9.11 27.62
CA GLY A 196 25.86 -8.42 28.46
C GLY A 196 25.18 -7.39 29.37
N ALA A 197 25.67 -6.16 29.38
CA ALA A 197 25.06 -5.04 30.11
C ALA A 197 23.88 -4.37 29.36
N GLY A 198 23.54 -4.85 28.16
CA GLY A 198 22.49 -4.29 27.31
C GLY A 198 21.38 -5.29 26.97
N TRP A 199 20.52 -4.88 26.04
CA TRP A 199 19.41 -5.68 25.50
C TRP A 199 19.57 -5.79 23.98
N GLN A 200 19.26 -6.95 23.41
CA GLN A 200 19.20 -7.21 21.97
C GLN A 200 17.83 -7.74 21.57
#